data_AF-A0A1I5J6L4-F1
#
_entry.id   AF-A0A1I5J6L4-F1
#
_cell.length_a   1.000
_cell.length_b   1.000
_cell.length_c   1.000
_cell.angle_alpha   90.00
_cell.angle_beta   90.00
_cell.angle_gamma   90.00
#
_symmetry.space_group_name_H-M   'P 1'
#
loop_
_entity.id
_entity.type
_entity.pdbx_description
1 polymer ?
#
loop_
_entity_poly.entity_id
_entity_poly.type
_entity_poly.pdbx_seq_one_letter_code
_entity_poly.pdbx_strand_id
1 'polypeptide(L)'
;MTSSADDQSSIRLRKLVARGFRLMPPVRDATGELMALIYVRPHGDIVDVVELRGEDDVRAARVSQDKGGLTANPATAEWHVAGAACDVLDQVLALPDRLIVARA
;
A
#
# COMPACT_ATOMS: atom_id res chain seq x y z
N MET A 1 20.10 -12.94 15.36
CA MET A 1 18.97 -13.77 14.91
C MET A 1 17.95 -12.91 14.15
N THR A 2 18.34 -12.29 13.04
CA THR A 2 17.48 -11.34 12.27
C THR A 2 17.12 -11.85 10.86
N SER A 3 17.71 -12.96 10.41
CA SER A 3 17.63 -13.39 9.00
C SER A 3 16.21 -13.79 8.54
N SER A 4 15.43 -14.46 9.39
CA SER A 4 14.15 -15.03 8.95
C SER A 4 13.02 -14.00 8.83
N ALA A 5 13.05 -12.92 9.61
CA ALA A 5 12.02 -11.88 9.54
C ALA A 5 12.26 -10.95 8.34
N ASP A 6 13.53 -10.62 8.10
CA ASP A 6 13.97 -9.82 6.94
C ASP A 6 13.65 -10.54 5.62
N ASP A 7 13.89 -11.85 5.56
CA ASP A 7 13.53 -12.68 4.42
C ASP A 7 12.04 -12.62 4.11
N GLN A 8 11.17 -12.70 5.12
CA GLN A 8 9.72 -12.67 4.91
C GLN A 8 9.22 -11.29 4.46
N SER A 9 9.77 -10.21 5.01
CA SER A 9 9.47 -8.85 4.57
C SER A 9 9.91 -8.63 3.12
N SER A 10 11.09 -9.13 2.74
CA SER A 10 11.57 -9.07 1.36
C SER A 10 10.67 -9.85 0.38
N ILE A 11 10.12 -10.99 0.81
CA ILE A 11 9.18 -11.79 0.01
C ILE A 11 7.88 -11.02 -0.21
N ARG A 12 7.31 -10.35 0.80
CA ARG A 12 6.08 -9.55 0.64
C ARG A 12 6.28 -8.38 -0.31
N LEU A 13 7.39 -7.66 -0.20
CA LEU A 13 7.71 -6.56 -1.13
C LEU A 13 7.85 -7.06 -2.57
N ARG A 14 8.52 -8.19 -2.78
CA ARG A 14 8.60 -8.82 -4.12
C ARG A 14 7.23 -9.21 -4.65
N LYS A 15 6.33 -9.72 -3.81
CA LYS A 15 4.94 -10.03 -4.19
C LYS A 15 4.15 -8.78 -4.59
N LEU A 16 4.32 -7.65 -3.86
CA LEU A 16 3.71 -6.38 -4.26
C LEU A 16 4.18 -5.96 -5.66
N VAL A 17 5.49 -5.98 -5.91
CA VAL A 17 6.06 -5.62 -7.22
C VAL A 17 5.55 -6.55 -8.32
N ALA A 18 5.52 -7.87 -8.08
CA ALA A 18 4.99 -8.85 -9.02
C ALA A 18 3.50 -8.63 -9.32
N ARG A 19 2.75 -8.08 -8.36
CA ARG A 19 1.34 -7.71 -8.51
C ARG A 19 1.13 -6.40 -9.28
N GLY A 20 2.21 -5.66 -9.53
CA GLY A 20 2.19 -4.41 -10.32
C GLY A 20 2.27 -3.13 -9.49
N PHE A 21 2.54 -3.24 -8.18
CA PHE A 21 2.87 -2.08 -7.39
C PHE A 21 4.21 -1.49 -7.84
N ARG A 22 4.25 -0.17 -8.00
CA ARG A 22 5.47 0.58 -8.30
C ARG A 22 5.80 1.51 -7.15
N LEU A 23 7.08 1.54 -6.78
CA LEU A 23 7.59 2.49 -5.81
C LEU A 23 7.58 3.89 -6.44
N MET A 24 6.91 4.82 -5.78
CA MET A 24 7.00 6.25 -6.07
C MET A 24 8.30 6.83 -5.49
N PRO A 25 8.77 7.99 -5.99
CA PRO A 25 9.87 8.71 -5.35
C PRO A 25 9.63 8.84 -3.84
N PRO A 26 10.62 8.50 -3.01
CA PRO A 26 10.47 8.52 -1.57
C PRO A 26 10.13 9.92 -1.07
N VAL A 27 9.21 10.01 -0.13
CA VAL A 27 8.90 11.28 0.53
C VAL A 27 9.94 11.50 1.62
N ARG A 28 10.56 12.68 1.59
CA ARG A 28 11.57 13.10 2.56
C ARG A 28 11.11 14.36 3.26
N ASP A 29 11.54 14.56 4.49
CA ASP A 29 11.29 15.79 5.23
C ASP A 29 12.27 16.92 4.84
N ALA A 30 12.20 18.04 5.55
CA ALA A 30 13.08 19.19 5.35
C ALA A 30 14.56 18.90 5.64
N THR A 31 14.87 17.83 6.39
CA THR A 31 16.23 17.40 6.71
C THR A 31 16.79 16.39 5.69
N GLY A 32 15.93 15.87 4.81
CA GLY A 32 16.26 14.83 3.85
C GLY A 32 16.06 13.41 4.39
N GLU A 33 15.55 13.26 5.62
CA GLU A 33 15.23 11.97 6.22
C GLU A 33 14.04 11.32 5.50
N LEU A 34 14.09 10.00 5.34
CA LEU A 34 13.02 9.24 4.69
C LEU A 34 11.79 9.19 5.61
N MET A 35 10.68 9.77 5.16
CA MET A 35 9.42 9.76 5.90
C MET A 35 8.53 8.58 5.51
N ALA A 36 8.52 8.19 4.23
CA ALA A 36 7.72 7.09 3.75
C ALA A 36 8.24 6.51 2.43
N LEU A 37 8.10 5.20 2.26
CA LEU A 37 8.09 4.54 0.96
C LEU A 37 6.65 4.37 0.51
N ILE A 38 6.33 4.89 -0.69
CA ILE A 38 4.97 4.87 -1.22
C ILE A 38 4.93 3.93 -2.42
N TYR A 39 4.14 2.86 -2.33
CA TYR A 39 3.89 1.95 -3.43
C TYR A 39 2.49 2.19 -3.99
N VAL A 40 2.37 2.28 -5.31
CA VAL A 40 1.09 2.49 -5.99
C VAL A 40 0.86 1.45 -7.07
N ARG A 41 -0.37 0.95 -7.16
CA ARG A 41 -0.82 0.06 -8.23
C ARG A 41 -2.12 0.63 -8.82
N PRO A 42 -2.05 1.37 -9.93
CA PRO A 42 -3.23 1.70 -10.71
C PRO A 42 -3.70 0.49 -11.51
N HIS A 43 -5.00 0.19 -11.47
CA HIS A 43 -5.64 -0.84 -12.28
C HIS A 43 -7.09 -0.45 -12.60
N GLY A 44 -7.35 -0.06 -13.85
CA GLY A 44 -8.65 0.49 -14.25
C GLY A 44 -8.89 1.86 -13.61
N ASP A 45 -10.07 2.06 -13.04
CA ASP A 45 -10.46 3.25 -12.28
C ASP A 45 -10.00 3.19 -10.82
N ILE A 46 -9.31 2.13 -10.40
CA ILE A 46 -8.88 1.92 -9.02
C ILE A 46 -7.38 2.14 -8.88
N VAL A 47 -6.98 2.72 -7.76
CA VAL A 47 -5.59 2.81 -7.34
C VAL A 47 -5.44 2.23 -5.94
N ASP A 48 -4.54 1.26 -5.81
CA ASP A 48 -4.07 0.78 -4.52
C ASP A 48 -2.84 1.58 -4.12
N VAL A 49 -2.82 2.08 -2.89
CA VAL A 49 -1.70 2.84 -2.30
C VAL A 49 -1.27 2.15 -1.02
N VAL A 50 0.04 1.98 -0.85
CA VAL A 50 0.66 1.49 0.39
C VAL A 50 1.75 2.46 0.81
N GLU A 51 1.60 3.06 1.98
CA GLU A 51 2.57 3.95 2.62
C GLU A 51 3.26 3.19 3.76
N LEU A 52 4.55 2.89 3.59
CA LEU A 52 5.41 2.28 4.58
C LEU A 52 6.24 3.38 5.26
N ARG A 53 5.92 3.69 6.53
CA ARG A 53 6.66 4.69 7.34
C ARG A 53 7.58 4.05 8.38
N GLY A 54 7.27 2.82 8.76
CA GLY A 54 8.07 1.99 9.64
C GLY A 54 7.53 0.55 9.67
N GLU A 55 8.12 -0.30 10.51
CA GLU A 55 7.67 -1.69 10.67
C GLU A 55 6.26 -1.77 11.29
N ASP A 56 5.94 -0.89 12.24
CA ASP A 56 4.65 -0.86 12.92
C ASP A 56 3.70 0.22 12.39
N ASP A 57 4.17 1.04 11.44
CA ASP A 57 3.39 2.14 10.88
C ASP A 57 3.32 2.06 9.35
N VAL A 58 2.36 1.26 8.91
CA VAL A 58 1.99 1.12 7.50
C VAL A 58 0.52 1.47 7.32
N ARG A 59 0.22 2.18 6.24
CA ARG A 59 -1.14 2.46 5.81
C ARG A 59 -1.34 1.93 4.40
N ALA A 60 -2.49 1.34 4.14
CA ALA A 60 -2.89 0.98 2.79
C ALA A 60 -4.32 1.39 2.53
N ALA A 61 -4.59 1.80 1.29
CA ALA A 61 -5.93 2.16 0.85
C ALA A 61 -6.14 1.80 -0.62
N ARG A 62 -7.40 1.53 -0.95
CA ARG A 62 -7.90 1.36 -2.30
C ARG A 62 -8.88 2.50 -2.59
N VAL A 63 -8.59 3.30 -3.59
CA VAL A 63 -9.38 4.48 -3.96
C VAL A 63 -9.79 4.40 -5.43
N SER A 64 -11.01 4.83 -5.75
CA SER A 64 -11.41 5.06 -7.14
C SER A 64 -10.92 6.44 -7.60
N GLN A 65 -10.37 6.52 -8.81
CA GLN A 65 -9.81 7.73 -9.43
C GLN A 65 -10.84 8.86 -9.53
N ASP A 66 -12.12 8.53 -9.63
CA ASP A 66 -13.21 9.50 -9.76
C ASP A 66 -13.39 10.36 -8.49
N LYS A 67 -12.96 9.85 -7.32
CA LYS A 67 -13.12 10.53 -6.02
C LYS A 67 -11.99 11.51 -5.66
N GLY A 68 -11.23 11.98 -6.66
CA GLY A 68 -10.49 13.25 -6.52
C GLY A 68 -9.17 13.22 -5.78
N GLY A 69 -8.36 12.15 -5.89
CA GLY A 69 -6.91 12.23 -5.63
C GLY A 69 -6.29 11.03 -4.94
N LEU A 70 -4.96 10.88 -5.14
CA LEU A 70 -4.08 9.82 -4.64
C LEU A 70 -3.84 9.87 -3.10
N THR A 71 -4.62 10.66 -2.37
CA THR A 71 -4.51 10.73 -0.92
C THR A 71 -5.42 9.67 -0.34
N ALA A 72 -4.85 8.76 0.45
CA ALA A 72 -5.58 7.73 1.20
C ALA A 72 -6.46 8.37 2.29
N ASN A 73 -7.47 9.15 1.91
CA ASN A 73 -8.49 9.64 2.81
C ASN A 73 -9.41 8.45 3.15
N PRO A 74 -9.45 8.00 4.42
CA PRO A 74 -10.27 6.87 4.81
C PRO A 74 -11.76 7.06 4.48
N ALA A 75 -12.23 8.31 4.45
CA ALA A 75 -13.63 8.64 4.18
C ALA A 75 -14.05 8.42 2.73
N THR A 76 -13.11 8.41 1.78
CA THR A 76 -13.41 8.24 0.35
C THR A 76 -12.89 6.92 -0.22
N ALA A 77 -12.07 6.19 0.54
CA ALA A 77 -11.53 4.89 0.17
C ALA A 77 -12.60 3.80 0.20
N GLU A 78 -12.55 2.91 -0.79
CA GLU A 78 -13.41 1.72 -0.82
C GLU A 78 -12.92 0.63 0.13
N TRP A 79 -11.63 0.68 0.47
CA TRP A 79 -11.01 -0.14 1.50
C TRP A 79 -9.80 0.58 2.06
N HIS A 80 -9.56 0.46 3.36
CA HIS A 80 -8.36 0.98 4.01
C HIS A 80 -8.00 0.17 5.24
N VAL A 81 -6.71 0.13 5.57
CA VAL A 81 -6.18 -0.49 6.78
C VAL A 81 -4.90 0.22 7.22
N ALA A 82 -4.60 0.16 8.51
CA ALA A 82 -3.34 0.62 9.08
C ALA A 82 -2.84 -0.35 10.15
N GLY A 83 -1.53 -0.42 10.35
CA GLY A 83 -0.91 -1.26 11.38
C GLY A 83 0.48 -1.73 10.98
N ALA A 84 0.88 -2.88 11.52
CA ALA A 84 2.18 -3.48 11.23
C ALA A 84 2.32 -3.89 9.77
N ALA A 85 3.54 -3.73 9.24
CA ALA A 85 3.87 -3.98 7.85
C ALA A 85 3.49 -5.39 7.42
N CYS A 86 3.71 -6.39 8.27
CA CYS A 86 3.35 -7.76 7.96
C CYS A 86 1.85 -7.91 7.70
N ASP A 87 1.04 -7.47 8.65
CA ASP A 87 -0.42 -7.63 8.62
C ASP A 87 -1.06 -6.81 7.51
N VAL A 88 -0.58 -5.58 7.30
CA VAL A 88 -1.10 -4.70 6.24
C VAL A 88 -0.75 -5.26 4.86
N LEU A 89 0.50 -5.69 4.65
CA LEU A 89 0.93 -6.24 3.36
C LEU A 89 0.21 -7.54 3.04
N ASP A 90 -0.01 -8.42 4.01
CA ASP A 90 -0.76 -9.66 3.80
C ASP A 90 -2.22 -9.37 3.43
N GLN A 91 -2.86 -8.37 4.04
CA GLN A 91 -4.21 -7.94 3.66
C GLN A 91 -4.28 -7.33 2.25
N VAL A 92 -3.31 -6.47 1.89
CA VAL A 92 -3.20 -5.93 0.52
C VAL A 92 -3.03 -7.04 -0.50
N LEU A 93 -2.22 -8.06 -0.17
CA LEU A 93 -2.01 -9.22 -1.02
C LEU A 93 -3.21 -10.20 -1.05
N ALA A 94 -4.15 -10.10 -0.10
CA ALA A 94 -5.39 -10.87 -0.11
C ALA A 94 -6.52 -10.20 -0.90
N LEU A 95 -6.44 -8.89 -1.17
CA LEU A 95 -7.46 -8.19 -1.95
C LEU A 95 -7.62 -8.80 -3.34
N PRO A 96 -8.82 -8.80 -3.93
CA PRO A 96 -9.00 -9.21 -5.31
C PRO A 96 -8.39 -8.19 -6.28
N ASP A 97 -8.00 -8.66 -7.47
CA ASP A 97 -7.40 -7.82 -8.52
C ASP A 97 -8.36 -6.84 -9.18
N ARG A 98 -9.67 -7.10 -9.08
CA ARG A 98 -10.71 -6.11 -9.38
C ARG A 98 -11.66 -6.10 -8.21
N LEU A 99 -12.17 -4.93 -7.85
CA LEU A 99 -13.32 -4.87 -6.97
C LEU A 99 -14.48 -5.55 -7.69
N ILE A 100 -15.07 -6.56 -7.06
CA ILE A 100 -16.40 -7.02 -7.47
C ILE A 100 -17.31 -5.88 -7.01
N VAL A 101 -17.65 -4.97 -7.94
CA VAL A 101 -18.64 -3.94 -7.68
C VAL A 101 -19.96 -4.67 -7.48
N ALA A 102 -20.28 -4.99 -6.22
CA ALA A 102 -21.62 -5.39 -5.84
C ALA A 102 -22.50 -4.15 -5.99
N ARG A 103 -23.03 -3.94 -7.20
CA ARG A 103 -24.07 -2.95 -7.44
C ARG A 103 -25.31 -3.42 -6.69
N ALA A 104 -25.69 -2.67 -5.65
CA ALA A 104 -27.05 -2.68 -5.12
C ALA A 104 -28.02 -2.10 -6.17
#